data_AF-A0A5D2FHM1-F1
#
_entry.id   AF-A0A5D2FHM1-F1
#
_cell.length_a   1.000
_cell.length_b   1.000
_cell.length_c   1.000
_cell.angle_alpha   90.00
_cell.angle_beta   90.00
_cell.angle_gamma   90.00
#
_symmetry.space_group_name_H-M   'P 1'
#
loop_
_entity.id
_entity.type
_entity.pdbx_description
1 polymer ?
#
loop_
_entity_poly.entity_id
_entity_poly.type
_entity_poly.pdbx_seq_one_letter_code
_entity_poly.pdbx_strand_id
1 'polypeptide(L)'
;MNGYEAPITPIKPPQISEMFQKFALAFKTKTFEFFADEDNHNNGSHLSDSDGFSLLDSAEDFITDQKVVVIKPDPPPNSSSSMNNGSKRGTIDTQIAECLVSSVFAAVSSFEASYIQLQTSQVPFVEESVKAADRALVSHLQRLSDLKRFYRELRKNPSFQVGSSLGPCLEAQVQENQSKLRSLETVSNRLQEEIDEKDNEVSVLRKKLTEIQWGNTKLSKILSEVFILLSCTEKL
;
A
#
# COMPACT_ATOMS: atom_id res chain seq x y z
N MET A 1 23.21 -44.89 32.25
CA MET A 1 24.23 -43.82 32.38
C MET A 1 25.22 -44.05 31.24
N ASN A 2 25.34 -43.23 30.20
CA ASN A 2 25.13 -41.79 30.07
C ASN A 2 24.52 -41.44 28.70
N GLY A 3 23.62 -40.46 28.70
CA GLY A 3 23.10 -39.83 27.50
C GLY A 3 24.08 -38.79 26.96
N TYR A 4 24.16 -38.69 25.63
CA TYR A 4 24.86 -37.62 24.94
C TYR A 4 23.79 -36.69 24.36
N GLU A 5 23.48 -35.62 25.08
CA GLU A 5 22.71 -34.48 24.58
C GLU A 5 23.62 -33.63 23.69
N ALA A 6 23.20 -33.38 22.45
CA ALA A 6 23.85 -32.44 21.55
C ALA A 6 23.50 -31.00 21.97
N PRO A 7 24.46 -30.05 21.97
CA PRO A 7 24.17 -28.65 22.29
C PRO A 7 23.25 -28.02 21.25
N ILE A 8 22.07 -27.57 21.68
CA ILE A 8 21.16 -26.75 20.89
C ILE A 8 21.79 -25.36 20.77
N THR A 9 22.32 -25.03 19.59
CA THR A 9 22.76 -23.66 19.30
C THR A 9 21.53 -22.79 19.01
N PRO A 10 21.40 -21.60 19.60
CA PRO A 10 20.28 -20.71 19.32
C PRO A 10 20.37 -20.21 17.89
N ILE A 11 19.40 -20.61 17.06
CA ILE A 11 19.24 -20.12 15.69
C ILE A 11 18.92 -18.63 15.77
N LYS A 12 19.91 -17.79 15.45
CA LYS A 12 19.73 -16.34 15.32
C LYS A 12 18.73 -16.11 14.18
N PRO A 13 17.59 -15.42 14.42
CA PRO A 13 16.61 -15.17 13.37
C PRO A 13 17.29 -14.43 12.20
N PRO A 14 16.92 -14.72 10.94
CA PRO A 14 17.54 -14.08 9.78
C PRO A 14 17.40 -12.56 9.90
N GLN A 15 18.47 -11.81 9.67
CA GLN A 15 18.55 -10.33 9.79
C GLN A 15 17.39 -9.61 9.07
N ILE A 16 16.84 -10.23 8.03
CA ILE A 16 15.69 -9.72 7.27
C ILE A 16 14.45 -9.59 8.16
N SER A 17 14.18 -10.55 9.06
CA SER A 17 13.02 -10.49 9.96
C SER A 17 13.10 -9.30 10.92
N GLU A 18 14.30 -8.95 11.37
CA GLU A 18 14.52 -7.80 12.25
C GLU A 18 14.33 -6.48 11.48
N MET A 19 14.77 -6.42 10.22
CA MET A 19 14.59 -5.27 9.35
C MET A 19 13.11 -5.03 9.01
N PHE A 20 12.35 -6.10 8.74
CA PHE A 20 10.90 -6.03 8.54
C PHE A 20 10.15 -5.65 9.81
N GLN A 21 10.57 -6.14 10.98
CA GLN A 21 9.99 -5.71 12.26
C GLN A 21 10.26 -4.23 12.54
N LYS A 22 11.47 -3.74 12.27
CA LYS A 22 11.81 -2.31 12.40
C LYS A 22 10.98 -1.45 11.45
N PHE A 23 10.83 -1.89 10.21
CA PHE A 23 9.96 -1.22 9.24
C PHE A 23 8.50 -1.21 9.68
N ALA A 24 7.95 -2.35 10.10
CA ALA A 24 6.57 -2.46 10.57
C ALA A 24 6.33 -1.61 11.83
N LEU A 25 7.30 -1.55 12.74
CA LEU A 25 7.23 -0.73 13.95
C LEU A 25 7.25 0.76 13.60
N ALA A 26 8.16 1.20 12.72
CA ALA A 26 8.24 2.59 12.25
C ALA A 26 6.97 3.02 11.49
N PHE A 27 6.38 2.11 10.71
CA PHE A 27 5.11 2.38 10.02
C PHE A 27 3.95 2.52 11.03
N LYS A 28 3.92 1.65 12.06
CA LYS A 28 2.90 1.68 13.12
C LYS A 28 2.99 2.94 13.97
N THR A 29 4.19 3.42 14.32
CA THR A 29 4.36 4.67 15.08
C THR A 29 4.00 5.89 14.24
N LYS A 30 4.33 5.90 12.94
CA LYS A 30 3.99 7.00 12.03
C LYS A 30 2.48 7.17 11.82
N THR A 31 1.68 6.12 11.99
CA THR A 31 0.21 6.21 11.93
C THR A 31 -0.44 6.57 13.26
N PHE A 32 0.27 6.39 14.39
CA PHE A 32 -0.27 6.69 15.71
C PHE A 32 -0.04 8.15 16.15
N GLU A 33 1.03 8.80 15.68
CA GLU A 33 1.27 10.23 15.96
C GLU A 33 0.33 11.19 15.24
N PHE A 34 -0.42 10.74 14.23
CA PHE A 34 -1.36 11.62 13.50
C PHE A 34 -2.67 11.91 14.27
N PHE A 35 -2.93 11.21 15.38
CA PHE A 35 -4.18 11.34 16.15
C PHE A 35 -4.01 11.69 17.63
N ALA A 36 -2.81 12.04 18.09
CA ALA A 36 -2.54 12.23 19.52
C ALA A 36 -2.58 13.70 20.02
N ASP A 37 -2.81 14.68 19.14
CA ASP A 37 -2.85 16.10 19.52
C ASP A 37 -4.27 16.69 19.44
N GLU A 38 -5.22 16.10 20.16
CA GLU A 38 -6.40 16.81 20.69
C GLU A 38 -6.79 16.14 22.03
N ASP A 39 -6.91 16.94 23.09
CA ASP A 39 -7.39 16.64 24.45
C ASP A 39 -6.41 16.16 25.55
N ASN A 40 -5.74 17.11 26.23
CA ASN A 40 -6.04 17.43 27.64
C ASN A 40 -5.06 18.44 28.26
N HIS A 41 -5.62 19.56 28.73
CA HIS A 41 -5.00 20.40 29.76
C HIS A 41 -5.28 19.83 31.16
N ASN A 42 -4.27 19.92 32.04
CA ASN A 42 -4.31 19.77 33.50
C ASN A 42 -4.54 18.36 34.08
N ASN A 43 -3.46 17.69 34.49
CA ASN A 43 -3.00 17.71 35.89
C ASN A 43 -1.80 16.79 36.07
N GLY A 44 -0.80 17.29 36.77
CA GLY A 44 0.48 16.63 36.97
C GLY A 44 0.40 15.36 37.82
N SER A 45 1.32 14.44 37.54
CA SER A 45 2.15 13.77 38.55
C SER A 45 2.90 12.60 37.89
N HIS A 46 4.19 12.82 37.68
CA HIS A 46 5.25 11.87 38.04
C HIS A 46 5.34 10.58 37.20
N LEU A 47 6.26 10.56 36.23
CA LEU A 47 7.38 9.62 36.32
C LEU A 47 8.61 10.17 35.60
N SER A 48 9.74 10.00 36.27
CA SER A 48 11.08 10.45 35.96
C SER A 48 11.74 9.65 34.83
N ASP A 49 12.84 10.21 34.35
CA ASP A 49 13.97 9.61 33.62
C ASP A 49 13.81 9.59 32.10
N SER A 50 14.38 10.58 31.41
CA SER A 50 15.79 10.63 30.95
C SER A 50 15.91 10.00 29.56
N ASP A 51 16.41 10.82 28.63
CA ASP A 51 16.93 10.46 27.29
C ASP A 51 15.91 10.13 26.17
N GLY A 52 15.06 11.10 25.85
CA GLY A 52 14.21 11.06 24.64
C GLY A 52 14.67 11.91 23.45
N PHE A 53 15.83 12.59 23.53
CA PHE A 53 16.24 13.58 22.51
C PHE A 53 17.67 13.44 21.95
N SER A 54 18.39 12.37 22.29
CA SER A 54 19.80 12.20 21.90
C SER A 54 20.05 11.48 20.57
N LEU A 55 19.03 11.24 19.73
CA LEU A 55 19.19 10.52 18.45
C LEU A 55 19.14 11.41 17.20
N LEU A 56 19.14 12.74 17.36
CA LEU A 56 19.15 13.69 16.24
C LEU A 56 20.49 14.42 16.08
N ASP A 57 21.58 13.89 16.64
CA ASP A 57 22.93 14.44 16.46
C ASP A 57 23.94 13.35 16.09
N SER A 58 23.69 12.66 14.98
CA SER A 58 24.72 11.91 14.27
C SER A 58 24.81 12.46 12.86
N ALA A 59 25.43 13.63 12.76
CA ALA A 59 26.02 14.11 11.53
C ALA A 59 27.09 13.10 11.05
N GLU A 60 26.98 12.68 9.80
CA GLU A 60 28.07 12.20 8.93
C GLU A 60 29.21 11.40 9.56
N ASP A 61 28.92 10.18 10.02
CA ASP A 61 29.94 9.12 10.02
C ASP A 61 29.97 8.46 8.64
N PHE A 62 30.86 8.95 7.78
CA PHE A 62 31.31 8.20 6.60
C PHE A 62 31.87 6.86 7.07
N ILE A 63 31.14 5.77 6.79
CA ILE A 63 31.58 4.40 7.07
C ILE A 63 32.72 4.08 6.09
N THR A 64 33.98 4.33 6.47
CA THR A 64 35.14 4.16 5.59
C THR A 64 35.57 2.71 5.38
N ASP A 65 34.90 1.70 5.95
CA ASP A 65 35.32 0.31 5.87
C ASP A 65 34.25 -0.67 5.35
N GLN A 66 33.25 -0.18 4.62
CA GLN A 66 32.29 -1.08 3.98
C GLN A 66 32.93 -1.74 2.75
N LYS A 67 33.60 -2.88 2.99
CA LYS A 67 34.05 -3.79 1.93
C LYS A 67 32.82 -4.26 1.15
N VAL A 68 32.58 -3.64 -0.01
CA VAL A 68 31.62 -4.09 -1.00
C VAL A 68 32.07 -5.46 -1.48
N VAL A 69 31.56 -6.51 -0.85
CA VAL A 69 31.66 -7.87 -1.38
C VAL A 69 30.68 -7.90 -2.55
N VAL A 70 31.22 -7.77 -3.76
CA VAL A 70 30.50 -8.09 -4.99
C VAL A 70 30.11 -9.56 -4.89
N ILE A 71 28.89 -9.84 -4.46
CA ILE A 71 28.29 -11.16 -4.61
C ILE A 71 28.06 -11.31 -6.11
N LYS A 72 28.99 -11.97 -6.79
CA LYS A 72 28.71 -12.46 -8.13
C LYS A 72 27.49 -13.37 -8.03
N PRO A 73 26.48 -13.22 -8.92
CA PRO A 73 25.38 -14.17 -9.01
C PRO A 73 25.99 -15.56 -9.15
N ASP A 74 25.56 -16.50 -8.30
CA ASP A 74 26.02 -17.87 -8.37
C ASP A 74 25.82 -18.38 -9.81
N PRO A 75 26.85 -18.99 -10.43
CA PRO A 75 26.68 -19.61 -11.72
C PRO A 75 25.61 -20.70 -11.62
N PRO A 76 24.74 -20.86 -12.64
CA PRO A 76 23.68 -21.84 -12.60
C PRO A 76 24.28 -23.24 -12.37
N PRO A 77 23.62 -24.11 -11.58
CA PRO A 77 24.15 -25.43 -11.29
C PRO A 77 24.32 -26.20 -12.59
N ASN A 78 25.58 -26.38 -12.96
CA ASN A 78 26.20 -27.47 -13.70
C ASN A 78 25.24 -28.24 -14.60
N SER A 79 25.27 -27.89 -15.88
CA SER A 79 24.76 -28.72 -16.97
C SER A 79 25.59 -30.00 -17.05
N SER A 80 25.39 -30.95 -16.14
CA SER A 80 25.78 -32.33 -16.38
C SER A 80 24.82 -32.89 -17.42
N SER A 81 25.31 -32.93 -18.65
CA SER A 81 24.70 -33.62 -19.77
C SER A 81 24.56 -35.11 -19.44
N SER A 82 23.47 -35.48 -18.80
CA SER A 82 22.97 -36.85 -18.80
C SER A 82 21.68 -36.88 -19.58
N MET A 83 21.75 -37.44 -20.79
CA MET A 83 20.60 -37.64 -21.66
C MET A 83 19.65 -38.66 -21.02
N ASN A 84 18.71 -38.16 -20.21
CA ASN A 84 17.47 -38.86 -19.89
C ASN A 84 16.31 -38.15 -20.59
N ASN A 85 16.04 -38.57 -21.84
CA ASN A 85 14.95 -38.05 -22.67
C ASN A 85 13.54 -38.41 -22.18
N GLY A 86 13.40 -39.12 -21.05
CA GLY A 86 12.10 -39.49 -20.46
C GLY A 86 11.50 -38.48 -19.46
N SER A 87 12.29 -37.59 -18.85
CA SER A 87 11.84 -36.74 -17.72
C SER A 87 11.56 -35.27 -18.09
N LYS A 88 12.06 -34.78 -19.23
CA LYS A 88 11.91 -33.37 -19.65
C LYS A 88 10.48 -32.98 -20.01
N ARG A 89 9.64 -33.95 -20.39
CA ARG A 89 8.25 -33.67 -20.81
C ARG A 89 7.38 -33.20 -19.64
N GLY A 90 7.50 -33.85 -18.48
CA GLY A 90 6.75 -33.48 -17.27
C GLY A 90 7.12 -32.10 -16.73
N THR A 91 8.40 -31.72 -16.80
CA THR A 91 8.87 -30.41 -16.31
C THR A 91 8.45 -29.26 -17.22
N ILE A 92 8.46 -29.46 -18.54
CA ILE A 92 8.01 -28.45 -19.52
C ILE A 92 6.49 -28.21 -19.39
N ASP A 93 5.69 -29.27 -19.25
CA ASP A 93 4.25 -29.16 -19.06
C ASP A 93 3.89 -28.37 -17.78
N THR A 94 4.68 -28.55 -16.71
CA THR A 94 4.52 -27.84 -15.43
C THR A 94 4.85 -26.35 -15.57
N GLN A 95 5.98 -26.00 -16.21
CA GLN A 95 6.37 -24.61 -16.42
C GLN A 95 5.38 -23.84 -17.32
N ILE A 96 4.87 -24.49 -18.36
CA ILE A 96 3.84 -23.90 -19.23
C ILE A 96 2.56 -23.63 -18.43
N ALA A 97 2.16 -24.55 -17.56
CA ALA A 97 1.01 -24.37 -16.68
C ALA A 97 1.22 -23.18 -15.72
N GLU A 98 2.38 -23.07 -15.09
CA GLU A 98 2.73 -21.94 -14.21
C GLU A 98 2.73 -20.59 -14.94
N CYS A 99 3.29 -20.54 -16.15
CA CYS A 99 3.27 -19.35 -17.00
C CYS A 99 1.84 -18.95 -17.38
N LEU A 100 0.99 -19.94 -17.66
CA LEU A 100 -0.40 -19.70 -18.04
C LEU A 100 -1.20 -19.16 -16.85
N VAL A 101 -1.03 -19.77 -15.68
CA VAL A 101 -1.62 -19.30 -14.42
C VAL A 101 -1.19 -17.85 -14.15
N SER A 102 0.11 -17.55 -14.24
CA SER A 102 0.63 -16.20 -14.05
C SER A 102 0.06 -15.20 -15.07
N SER A 103 -0.07 -15.61 -16.34
CA SER A 103 -0.67 -14.79 -17.39
C SER A 103 -2.16 -14.50 -17.15
N VAL A 104 -2.90 -15.47 -16.61
CA VAL A 104 -4.31 -15.30 -16.23
C VAL A 104 -4.42 -14.32 -15.08
N PHE A 105 -3.64 -14.48 -14.01
CA PHE A 105 -3.63 -13.53 -12.88
C PHE A 105 -3.27 -12.11 -13.34
N ALA A 106 -2.25 -11.96 -14.18
CA ALA A 106 -1.88 -10.66 -14.75
C ALA A 106 -3.04 -10.02 -15.53
N ALA A 107 -3.75 -10.80 -16.35
CA ALA A 107 -4.89 -10.31 -17.12
C ALA A 107 -6.10 -9.96 -16.24
N VAL A 108 -6.40 -10.77 -15.22
CA VAL A 108 -7.46 -10.50 -14.24
C VAL A 108 -7.15 -9.26 -13.43
N SER A 109 -5.93 -9.11 -12.91
CA SER A 109 -5.54 -7.90 -12.17
C SER A 109 -5.53 -6.65 -13.06
N SER A 110 -5.16 -6.77 -14.35
CA SER A 110 -5.26 -5.65 -15.30
C SER A 110 -6.72 -5.25 -15.57
N PHE A 111 -7.61 -6.24 -15.68
CA PHE A 111 -9.05 -6.02 -15.80
C PHE A 111 -9.61 -5.31 -14.56
N GLU A 112 -9.27 -5.79 -13.36
CA GLU A 112 -9.69 -5.20 -12.09
C GLU A 112 -9.25 -3.73 -11.96
N ALA A 113 -7.99 -3.43 -12.30
CA ALA A 113 -7.49 -2.05 -12.30
C ALA A 113 -8.27 -1.15 -13.26
N SER A 114 -8.55 -1.63 -14.47
CA SER A 114 -9.35 -0.88 -15.45
C SER A 114 -10.80 -0.71 -15.02
N TYR A 115 -11.34 -1.68 -14.27
CA TYR A 115 -12.69 -1.61 -13.71
C TYR A 115 -12.80 -0.54 -12.63
N ILE A 116 -11.82 -0.49 -11.73
CA ILE A 116 -11.74 0.56 -10.71
C ILE A 116 -11.61 1.93 -11.38
N GLN A 117 -10.76 2.07 -12.41
CA GLN A 117 -10.66 3.32 -13.17
C GLN A 117 -11.97 3.74 -13.83
N LEU A 118 -12.74 2.78 -14.36
CA LEU A 118 -14.07 3.05 -14.90
C LEU A 118 -15.03 3.56 -13.81
N GLN A 119 -14.98 2.96 -12.62
CA GLN A 119 -15.81 3.37 -11.48
C GLN A 119 -15.43 4.76 -10.96
N THR A 120 -14.14 5.05 -10.82
CA THR A 120 -13.68 6.36 -10.34
C THR A 120 -13.90 7.47 -11.36
N SER A 121 -13.84 7.16 -12.65
CA SER A 121 -14.11 8.13 -13.74
C SER A 121 -15.56 8.60 -13.84
N GLN A 122 -16.48 8.04 -13.04
CA GLN A 122 -17.88 8.48 -13.04
C GLN A 122 -18.09 9.73 -12.19
N VAL A 123 -17.20 10.01 -11.23
CA VAL A 123 -17.32 11.14 -10.31
C VAL A 123 -15.92 11.73 -10.04
N PRO A 124 -15.57 12.88 -10.65
CA PRO A 124 -16.34 13.60 -11.67
C PRO A 124 -16.40 12.86 -13.01
N PHE A 125 -17.52 12.95 -13.73
CA PHE A 125 -17.69 12.28 -15.03
C PHE A 125 -16.77 12.89 -16.09
N VAL A 126 -15.82 12.09 -16.59
CA VAL A 126 -14.94 12.48 -17.70
C VAL A 126 -15.11 11.46 -18.84
N GLU A 127 -15.69 11.90 -19.95
CA GLU A 127 -16.09 11.02 -21.05
C GLU A 127 -14.89 10.27 -21.65
N GLU A 128 -13.75 10.94 -21.81
CA GLU A 128 -12.52 10.36 -22.34
C GLU A 128 -11.97 9.26 -21.43
N SER A 129 -11.98 9.47 -20.11
CA SER A 129 -11.44 8.48 -19.17
C SER A 129 -12.36 7.27 -19.05
N VAL A 130 -13.68 7.48 -19.07
CA VAL A 130 -14.69 6.41 -19.13
C VAL A 130 -14.49 5.55 -20.38
N LYS A 131 -14.38 6.19 -21.57
CA LYS A 131 -14.14 5.47 -22.84
C LYS A 131 -12.80 4.74 -22.87
N ALA A 132 -11.76 5.34 -22.30
CA ALA A 132 -10.43 4.71 -22.22
C ALA A 132 -10.46 3.47 -21.31
N ALA A 133 -11.08 3.57 -20.15
CA ALA A 133 -11.24 2.47 -19.20
C ALA A 133 -12.11 1.35 -19.78
N ASP A 134 -13.22 1.66 -20.45
CA ASP A 134 -14.08 0.69 -21.14
C ASP A 134 -13.32 -0.08 -22.22
N ARG A 135 -12.57 0.63 -23.07
CA ARG A 135 -11.73 0.00 -24.11
C ARG A 135 -10.68 -0.93 -23.49
N ALA A 136 -10.05 -0.52 -22.39
CA ALA A 136 -9.07 -1.34 -21.68
C ALA A 136 -9.71 -2.60 -21.09
N LEU A 137 -10.91 -2.48 -20.49
CA LEU A 137 -11.69 -3.61 -19.97
C LEU A 137 -11.99 -4.63 -21.07
N VAL A 138 -12.52 -4.18 -22.21
CA VAL A 138 -12.84 -5.07 -23.35
C VAL A 138 -11.57 -5.76 -23.86
N SER A 139 -10.45 -5.04 -23.94
CA SER A 139 -9.14 -5.61 -24.33
C SER A 139 -8.67 -6.69 -23.35
N HIS A 140 -8.81 -6.47 -22.04
CA HIS A 140 -8.43 -7.46 -21.03
C HIS A 140 -9.35 -8.69 -21.02
N LEU A 141 -10.65 -8.51 -21.26
CA LEU A 141 -11.58 -9.63 -21.46
C LEU A 141 -11.24 -10.44 -22.72
N GLN A 142 -10.86 -9.75 -23.80
CA GLN A 142 -10.38 -10.42 -25.01
C GLN A 142 -9.12 -11.24 -24.73
N ARG A 143 -8.14 -10.67 -24.00
CA ARG A 143 -6.93 -11.40 -23.57
C ARG A 143 -7.25 -12.64 -22.73
N LEU A 144 -8.22 -12.56 -21.82
CA LEU A 144 -8.67 -13.73 -21.04
C LEU A 144 -9.33 -14.80 -21.93
N SER A 145 -10.10 -14.37 -22.94
CA SER A 145 -10.68 -15.28 -23.94
C SER A 145 -9.60 -16.00 -24.75
N ASP A 146 -8.54 -15.28 -25.14
CA ASP A 146 -7.40 -15.83 -25.88
C ASP A 146 -6.63 -16.84 -25.02
N LEU A 147 -6.35 -16.53 -23.76
CA LEU A 147 -5.73 -17.46 -22.80
C LEU A 147 -6.59 -18.72 -22.59
N LYS A 148 -7.91 -18.57 -22.50
CA LYS A 148 -8.86 -19.70 -22.41
C LYS A 148 -8.84 -20.56 -23.66
N ARG A 149 -8.78 -19.96 -24.85
CA ARG A 149 -8.66 -20.69 -26.13
C ARG A 149 -7.32 -21.43 -26.18
N PHE A 150 -6.23 -20.74 -25.84
CA PHE A 150 -4.88 -21.31 -25.78
C PHE A 150 -4.83 -22.55 -24.88
N TYR A 151 -5.40 -22.48 -23.68
CA TYR A 151 -5.49 -23.64 -22.77
C TYR A 151 -6.24 -24.83 -23.39
N ARG A 152 -7.35 -24.59 -24.10
CA ARG A 152 -8.11 -25.64 -24.77
C ARG A 152 -7.31 -26.32 -25.87
N GLU A 153 -6.55 -25.55 -26.64
CA GLU A 153 -5.71 -26.09 -27.72
C GLU A 153 -4.51 -26.86 -27.16
N LEU A 154 -3.89 -26.36 -26.07
CA LEU A 154 -2.84 -27.09 -25.35
C LEU A 154 -3.33 -28.47 -24.87
N ARG A 155 -4.56 -28.55 -24.36
CA ARG A 155 -5.16 -29.81 -23.89
C ARG A 155 -5.45 -30.80 -25.04
N LYS A 156 -5.86 -30.29 -26.21
CA LYS A 156 -6.17 -31.13 -27.38
C LYS A 156 -4.91 -31.65 -28.08
N ASN A 157 -3.86 -30.83 -28.14
CA ASN A 157 -2.63 -31.13 -28.87
C ASN A 157 -1.39 -30.91 -27.97
N PRO A 158 -1.00 -31.89 -27.13
CA PRO A 158 0.16 -31.76 -26.23
C PRO A 158 1.52 -31.65 -26.94
N SER A 159 1.56 -31.84 -28.26
CA SER A 159 2.76 -31.67 -29.10
C SER A 159 2.92 -30.24 -29.64
N PHE A 160 2.01 -29.32 -29.29
CA PHE A 160 2.09 -27.92 -29.69
C PHE A 160 3.37 -27.31 -29.09
N GLN A 161 4.32 -26.86 -29.91
CA GLN A 161 5.51 -26.18 -29.41
C GLN A 161 5.10 -24.83 -28.82
N VAL A 162 5.05 -24.77 -27.49
CA VAL A 162 4.57 -23.63 -26.69
C VAL A 162 5.59 -22.49 -26.58
N GLY A 163 6.85 -22.74 -26.94
CA GLY A 163 7.99 -21.89 -26.56
C GLY A 163 8.00 -20.43 -27.00
N SER A 164 7.02 -19.96 -27.80
CA SER A 164 6.99 -18.59 -28.32
C SER A 164 5.68 -17.83 -28.09
N SER A 165 4.60 -18.45 -27.61
CA SER A 165 3.28 -17.77 -27.52
C SER A 165 2.98 -17.20 -26.14
N LEU A 166 3.68 -17.66 -25.11
CA LEU A 166 3.46 -17.26 -23.72
C LEU A 166 4.66 -16.42 -23.29
N GLY A 167 4.41 -15.16 -22.93
CA GLY A 167 5.45 -14.28 -22.40
C GLY A 167 6.12 -14.90 -21.17
N PRO A 168 7.35 -14.47 -20.81
CA PRO A 168 8.04 -14.96 -19.63
C PRO A 168 7.14 -14.95 -18.38
N CYS A 169 7.08 -16.05 -17.63
CA CYS A 169 6.28 -16.19 -16.40
C CYS A 169 6.45 -14.99 -15.45
N LEU A 170 7.70 -14.58 -15.27
CA LEU A 170 8.08 -13.47 -14.40
C LEU A 170 7.55 -12.12 -14.90
N GLU A 171 7.47 -11.91 -16.22
CA GLU A 171 6.90 -10.69 -16.78
C GLU A 171 5.40 -10.60 -16.48
N ALA A 172 4.68 -11.72 -16.56
CA ALA A 172 3.28 -11.77 -16.18
C ALA A 172 3.09 -11.44 -14.68
N GLN A 173 3.94 -11.96 -13.81
CA GLN A 173 3.87 -11.67 -12.38
C GLN A 173 4.18 -10.20 -12.06
N VAL A 174 5.16 -9.60 -12.75
CA VAL A 174 5.42 -8.15 -12.64
C VAL A 174 4.22 -7.34 -13.11
N GLN A 175 3.62 -7.71 -14.25
CA GLN A 175 2.42 -7.06 -14.78
C GLN A 175 1.22 -7.17 -13.82
N GLU A 176 1.06 -8.31 -13.16
CA GLU A 176 0.06 -8.51 -12.11
C GLU A 176 0.26 -7.52 -10.97
N ASN A 177 1.48 -7.47 -10.41
CA ASN A 177 1.82 -6.58 -9.30
C ASN A 177 1.67 -5.10 -9.69
N GLN A 178 2.09 -4.71 -10.89
CA GLN A 178 1.88 -3.36 -11.41
C GLN A 178 0.40 -3.00 -11.54
N SER A 179 -0.44 -3.96 -11.92
CA SER A 179 -1.88 -3.72 -12.00
C SER A 179 -2.52 -3.57 -10.63
N LYS A 180 -2.10 -4.38 -9.64
CA LYS A 180 -2.51 -4.23 -8.24
C LYS A 180 -2.08 -2.87 -7.66
N LEU A 181 -0.84 -2.44 -7.92
CA LEU A 181 -0.35 -1.14 -7.48
C LEU A 181 -1.19 -0.01 -8.08
N ARG A 182 -1.50 -0.05 -9.38
CA ARG A 182 -2.40 0.93 -10.02
C ARG A 182 -3.79 0.96 -9.39
N SER A 183 -4.36 -0.20 -9.04
CA SER A 183 -5.65 -0.27 -8.35
C SER A 183 -5.60 0.43 -6.99
N LEU A 184 -4.60 0.11 -6.18
CA LEU A 184 -4.42 0.70 -4.85
C LEU A 184 -4.18 2.21 -4.92
N GLU A 185 -3.32 2.66 -5.83
CA GLU A 185 -3.06 4.07 -6.08
C GLU A 185 -4.34 4.82 -6.46
N THR A 186 -5.14 4.26 -7.37
CA THR A 186 -6.41 4.87 -7.81
C THR A 186 -7.37 5.06 -6.63
N VAL A 187 -7.51 4.05 -5.76
CA VAL A 187 -8.38 4.13 -4.59
C VAL A 187 -7.81 5.09 -3.55
N SER A 188 -6.49 5.08 -3.33
CA SER A 188 -5.81 5.97 -2.39
C SER A 188 -5.98 7.44 -2.77
N ASN A 189 -5.78 7.78 -4.06
CA ASN A 189 -5.93 9.15 -4.54
C ASN A 189 -7.36 9.65 -4.33
N ARG A 190 -8.37 8.81 -4.63
CA ARG A 190 -9.78 9.17 -4.39
C ARG A 190 -10.08 9.42 -2.92
N LEU A 191 -9.57 8.57 -2.02
CA LEU A 191 -9.78 8.76 -0.58
C LEU A 191 -9.08 10.02 -0.08
N GLN A 192 -7.89 10.34 -0.61
CA GLN A 192 -7.20 11.57 -0.26
C GLN A 192 -8.00 12.80 -0.71
N GLU A 193 -8.55 12.81 -1.92
CA GLU A 193 -9.44 13.88 -2.39
C GLU A 193 -10.68 14.05 -1.50
N GLU A 194 -11.29 12.95 -1.04
CA GLU A 194 -12.44 12.98 -0.13
C GLU A 194 -12.07 13.54 1.25
N ILE A 195 -10.90 13.17 1.78
CA ILE A 195 -10.37 13.73 3.04
C ILE A 195 -10.16 15.25 2.88
N ASP A 196 -9.50 15.68 1.81
CA ASP A 196 -9.22 17.09 1.56
C ASP A 196 -10.53 17.89 1.40
N GLU A 197 -11.54 17.35 0.71
CA GLU A 197 -12.87 17.96 0.60
C GLU A 197 -13.53 18.12 1.98
N LYS A 198 -13.47 17.08 2.81
CA LYS A 198 -14.05 17.09 4.16
C LYS A 198 -13.34 18.06 5.09
N ASP A 199 -12.02 18.14 5.03
CA ASP A 199 -11.25 19.10 5.82
C ASP A 199 -11.59 20.55 5.45
N ASN A 200 -11.79 20.82 4.16
CA ASN A 200 -12.28 22.11 3.69
C ASN A 200 -13.69 22.42 4.24
N GLU A 201 -14.61 21.45 4.21
CA GLU A 201 -15.95 21.59 4.78
C GLU A 201 -15.90 21.88 6.29
N VAL A 202 -15.09 21.15 7.04
CA VAL A 202 -14.87 21.35 8.49
C VAL A 202 -14.30 22.74 8.76
N SER A 203 -13.32 23.20 7.99
CA SER A 203 -12.74 24.54 8.12
C SER A 203 -13.79 25.64 7.93
N VAL A 204 -14.65 25.50 6.92
CA VAL A 204 -15.77 26.42 6.67
C VAL A 204 -16.76 26.42 7.83
N LEU A 205 -17.13 25.24 8.34
CA LEU A 205 -18.05 25.12 9.48
C LEU A 205 -17.46 25.70 10.77
N ARG A 206 -16.18 25.46 11.05
CA ARG A 206 -15.46 26.06 12.20
C ARG A 206 -15.46 27.59 12.11
N LYS A 207 -15.23 28.16 10.93
CA LYS A 207 -15.31 29.61 10.72
C LYS A 207 -16.73 30.16 10.96
N LYS A 208 -17.77 29.49 10.46
CA LYS A 208 -19.16 29.90 10.72
C LYS A 208 -19.49 29.84 12.21
N LEU A 209 -19.02 28.81 12.90
CA LEU A 209 -19.22 28.66 14.34
C LEU A 209 -18.58 29.81 15.12
N THR A 210 -17.34 30.18 14.80
CA THR A 210 -16.66 31.30 15.48
C THR A 210 -17.33 32.64 15.21
N GLU A 211 -17.81 32.89 13.99
CA GLU A 211 -18.59 34.08 13.64
C GLU A 211 -19.89 34.19 14.45
N ILE A 212 -20.64 33.08 14.58
CA ILE A 212 -21.87 33.02 15.38
C ILE A 212 -21.57 33.23 16.87
N GLN A 213 -20.54 32.55 17.41
CA GLN A 213 -20.13 32.72 18.80
C GLN A 213 -19.71 34.16 19.11
N TRP A 214 -18.98 34.80 18.20
CA TRP A 214 -18.62 36.21 18.31
C TRP A 214 -19.87 37.10 18.31
N GLY A 215 -20.83 36.86 17.41
CA GLY A 215 -22.10 37.58 17.38
C GLY A 215 -22.89 37.43 18.70
N ASN A 216 -23.00 36.20 19.21
CA ASN A 216 -23.70 35.90 20.45
C ASN A 216 -23.05 36.57 21.68
N THR A 217 -21.72 36.51 21.79
CA THR A 217 -21.01 37.17 22.89
C THR A 217 -21.15 38.69 22.85
N LYS A 218 -21.13 39.29 21.65
CA LYS A 218 -21.38 40.72 21.46
C LYS A 218 -22.80 41.11 21.88
N LEU A 219 -23.82 40.37 21.44
CA LEU A 219 -25.20 40.62 21.81
C LEU A 219 -25.43 40.45 23.32
N SER A 220 -24.83 39.43 23.93
CA SER A 220 -24.91 39.17 25.37
C SER A 220 -24.32 40.32 26.21
N LYS A 221 -23.19 40.90 25.77
CA LYS A 221 -22.61 42.10 26.40
C LYS A 221 -23.56 43.29 26.33
N ILE A 222 -24.11 43.57 25.15
CA ILE A 222 -25.08 44.67 24.96
C ILE A 222 -26.30 44.46 25.86
N LEU A 223 -26.84 43.25 25.92
CA LEU A 223 -28.00 42.94 26.78
C LEU A 223 -27.69 43.17 28.26
N SER A 224 -26.48 42.79 28.70
CA SER A 224 -26.02 42.99 30.07
C SER A 224 -25.84 44.47 30.41
N GLU A 225 -25.27 45.26 29.51
CA GLU A 225 -25.10 46.71 29.68
C GLU A 225 -26.47 47.42 29.77
N VAL A 226 -27.41 47.06 28.89
CA VAL A 226 -28.78 47.60 28.91
C VAL A 226 -29.50 47.25 30.21
N PHE A 227 -29.35 46.01 30.70
CA PHE A 227 -29.94 45.58 31.97
C PHE A 227 -29.41 46.38 33.17
N ILE A 228 -28.11 46.65 33.21
CA ILE A 228 -27.50 47.47 34.27
C ILE A 228 -28.04 48.90 34.21
N LEU A 229 -28.13 49.51 33.03
CA LEU A 229 -28.66 50.87 32.86
C LEU A 229 -30.12 50.99 33.34
N LEU A 230 -30.97 50.04 32.97
CA LEU A 230 -32.38 49.99 33.43
C LEU A 230 -32.47 49.85 34.96
N SER A 231 -31.64 48.99 35.55
CA SER A 231 -31.59 48.77 37.00
C SER A 231 -31.11 50.01 37.77
N CYS A 232 -30.27 50.85 37.16
CA CYS A 232 -29.85 52.13 37.73
C CYS A 232 -30.95 53.20 37.65
N THR A 233 -31.76 53.21 36.59
CA THR A 233 -32.85 54.18 36.42
C THR A 233 -34.05 53.92 37.33
N GLU A 234 -34.31 52.68 37.74
CA GLU A 234 -35.41 52.35 38.69
C GLU A 234 -35.09 52.67 40.16
N LYS A 235 -33.85 53.02 40.48
CA LYS A 235 -33.39 53.32 41.85
C LYS A 235 -33.27 54.82 42.18
N LEU A 236 -33.66 55.71 41.26
CA LEU A 236 -33.77 57.16 41.46
C LEU A 236 -35.24 57.58 41.54
#